data_AF-A0A150ATW2-F1
#
_entry.id   AF-A0A150ATW2-F1
#
_cell.length_a   1.000
_cell.length_b   1.000
_cell.length_c   1.000
_cell.angle_alpha   90.00
_cell.angle_beta   90.00
_cell.angle_gamma   90.00
#
_symmetry.space_group_name_H-M   'P 1'
#
loop_
_entity.id
_entity.type
_entity.pdbx_description
1 polymer ?
#
loop_
_entity_poly.entity_id
_entity_poly.type
_entity_poly.pdbx_seq_one_letter_code
_entity_poly.pdbx_strand_id
1 'polypeptide(L)'
;MINKIKNVVEDMYEDEAKHLLQSILIQLDVLDRNYNEDMIKNLTSIPKQLTNHATQEKNARESIHIHIAFDDSTAGCLKYMLKQEGLLEESVVSFSEFFSIGPIHQLHTNEGQLARKEWLVNNLTAYDSYFEDEYLPRFKKTVEVLHSIPNETPITIWKAENAHEHVGLSFVIAQLKDKKNIRFINTSEASKEILKLEYDIRGTGELAPESLALIQKSFVELPYLTVEKRMQFEHEWDSLSKSTEFLRVWTDNEVHSVQEDYFDQFIIECAKSVGADQEFLKAPIVIGEALGLVEQLVGDTFLEYRLKQLIKKEVFEFVGSLEEMRFYSVKLRK
;
A
#
# COMPACT_ATOMS: atom_id res chain seq x y z
N MET A 1 -11.40 -16.99 -25.06
CA MET A 1 -10.33 -15.99 -25.24
C MET A 1 -10.89 -14.66 -25.71
N ILE A 2 -11.53 -14.60 -26.88
CA ILE A 2 -12.10 -13.36 -27.46
C ILE A 2 -13.07 -12.65 -26.50
N ASN A 3 -14.04 -13.37 -25.90
CA ASN A 3 -14.96 -12.76 -24.93
C ASN A 3 -14.25 -12.20 -23.67
N LYS A 4 -13.15 -12.84 -23.22
CA LYS A 4 -12.37 -12.34 -22.08
C LYS A 4 -11.64 -11.05 -22.43
N ILE A 5 -11.08 -10.97 -23.65
CA ILE A 5 -10.44 -9.76 -24.15
C ILE A 5 -11.47 -8.63 -24.23
N LYS A 6 -12.67 -8.93 -24.74
CA LYS A 6 -13.76 -7.96 -24.85
C LYS A 6 -14.11 -7.36 -23.49
N ASN A 7 -14.31 -8.20 -22.47
CA ASN A 7 -14.63 -7.73 -21.12
C ASN A 7 -13.48 -6.87 -20.54
N VAL A 8 -12.22 -7.30 -20.67
CA VAL A 8 -11.07 -6.51 -20.20
C VAL A 8 -11.06 -5.12 -20.83
N VAL A 9 -11.30 -5.04 -22.15
CA VAL A 9 -11.30 -3.78 -22.87
C VAL A 9 -12.49 -2.89 -22.48
N GLU A 10 -13.64 -3.48 -22.18
CA GLU A 10 -14.82 -2.75 -21.67
C GLU A 10 -14.59 -2.19 -20.25
N ASP A 11 -13.83 -2.91 -19.42
CA ASP A 11 -13.52 -2.52 -18.04
C ASP A 11 -12.29 -1.60 -17.92
N MET A 12 -11.50 -1.44 -18.99
CA MET A 12 -10.32 -0.57 -19.03
C MET A 12 -10.70 0.91 -19.09
N TYR A 13 -9.94 1.75 -18.38
CA TYR A 13 -10.09 3.20 -18.48
C TYR A 13 -9.74 3.69 -19.89
N GLU A 14 -10.39 4.77 -20.34
CA GLU A 14 -10.25 5.26 -21.71
C GLU A 14 -8.80 5.64 -22.04
N ASP A 15 -8.08 6.25 -21.11
CA ASP A 15 -6.68 6.64 -21.31
C ASP A 15 -5.74 5.45 -21.29
N GLU A 16 -5.99 4.45 -20.44
CA GLU A 16 -5.26 3.18 -20.45
C GLU A 16 -5.44 2.45 -21.79
N ALA A 17 -6.69 2.40 -22.30
CA ALA A 17 -7.01 1.82 -23.60
C ALA A 17 -6.31 2.56 -24.75
N LYS A 18 -6.30 3.89 -24.72
CA LYS A 18 -5.58 4.72 -25.70
C LYS A 18 -4.07 4.47 -25.66
N HIS A 19 -3.47 4.42 -24.48
CA HIS A 19 -2.03 4.17 -24.34
C HIS A 19 -1.63 2.77 -24.79
N LEU A 20 -2.41 1.75 -24.43
CA LEU A 20 -2.18 0.39 -24.86
C LEU A 20 -2.29 0.27 -26.39
N LEU A 21 -3.34 0.85 -26.98
CA LEU A 21 -3.52 0.88 -28.43
C LEU A 21 -2.37 1.61 -29.12
N GLN A 22 -1.98 2.79 -28.61
CA GLN A 22 -0.85 3.57 -29.12
C GLN A 22 0.45 2.76 -29.08
N SER A 23 0.73 2.08 -27.97
CA SER A 23 1.90 1.21 -27.82
C SER A 23 1.90 0.06 -28.84
N ILE A 24 0.76 -0.62 -29.01
CA ILE A 24 0.61 -1.71 -30.00
C ILE A 24 0.86 -1.20 -31.42
N LEU A 25 0.28 -0.05 -31.79
CA LEU A 25 0.44 0.53 -33.12
C LEU A 25 1.89 0.96 -33.40
N ILE A 26 2.57 1.58 -32.44
CA ILE A 26 3.99 1.94 -32.56
C ILE A 26 4.83 0.68 -32.74
N GLN A 27 4.58 -0.37 -31.95
CA GLN A 27 5.33 -1.61 -32.03
C GLN A 27 5.13 -2.34 -33.38
N LEU A 28 3.91 -2.32 -33.93
CA LEU A 28 3.63 -2.89 -35.25
C LEU A 28 4.32 -2.13 -36.38
N ASP A 29 4.32 -0.80 -36.32
CA ASP A 29 5.02 0.03 -37.30
C ASP A 29 6.55 -0.14 -37.26
N VAL A 30 7.13 -0.27 -36.05
CA VAL A 30 8.55 -0.60 -35.90
C VAL A 30 8.84 -2.00 -36.45
N LEU A 31 7.97 -2.98 -36.20
CA LEU A 31 8.12 -4.35 -36.67
C LEU A 31 8.07 -4.45 -38.21
N ASP A 32 7.20 -3.67 -38.87
CA ASP A 32 7.11 -3.61 -40.33
C ASP A 32 8.41 -3.08 -40.96
N ARG A 33 9.06 -2.13 -40.28
CA ARG A 33 10.34 -1.57 -40.73
C ARG A 33 11.54 -2.46 -40.37
N ASN A 34 11.50 -3.13 -39.22
CA ASN A 34 12.57 -3.93 -38.66
C ASN A 34 12.00 -5.20 -38.01
N TYR A 35 11.99 -6.30 -38.77
CA TYR A 35 11.51 -7.58 -38.27
C TYR A 35 12.29 -8.05 -37.04
N ASN A 36 11.57 -8.37 -35.96
CA ASN A 36 12.12 -8.86 -34.69
C ASN A 36 11.18 -9.91 -34.09
N GLU A 37 11.66 -11.15 -33.96
CA GLU A 37 10.87 -12.27 -33.41
C GLU A 37 10.46 -12.06 -31.95
N ASP A 38 11.29 -11.43 -31.13
CA ASP A 38 10.97 -11.19 -29.72
C ASP A 38 9.87 -10.13 -29.59
N MET A 39 9.83 -9.17 -30.50
CA MET A 39 8.76 -8.17 -30.59
C MET A 39 7.42 -8.82 -31.01
N ILE A 40 7.46 -9.81 -31.90
CA ILE A 40 6.29 -10.64 -32.25
C ILE A 40 5.83 -11.47 -31.05
N LYS A 41 6.75 -12.11 -30.31
CA LYS A 41 6.41 -12.84 -29.09
C LYS A 41 5.75 -11.93 -28.05
N ASN A 42 6.28 -10.71 -27.88
CA ASN A 42 5.71 -9.72 -26.97
C ASN A 42 4.28 -9.33 -27.40
N LEU A 43 4.08 -8.90 -28.65
CA LEU A 43 2.76 -8.54 -29.19
C LEU A 43 1.74 -9.67 -29.09
N THR A 44 2.16 -10.91 -29.40
CA THR A 44 1.28 -12.09 -29.33
C THR A 44 1.00 -12.56 -27.90
N SER A 45 1.79 -12.10 -26.92
CA SER A 45 1.57 -12.38 -25.50
C SER A 45 0.58 -11.41 -24.84
N ILE A 46 0.38 -10.20 -25.38
CA ILE A 46 -0.49 -9.15 -24.82
C ILE A 46 -1.91 -9.67 -24.51
N PRO A 47 -2.61 -10.37 -25.42
CA PRO A 47 -3.96 -10.86 -25.11
C PRO A 47 -3.98 -11.84 -23.92
N LYS A 48 -2.94 -12.66 -23.76
CA LYS A 48 -2.80 -13.56 -22.62
C LYS A 48 -2.52 -12.77 -21.34
N GLN A 49 -1.68 -11.74 -21.39
CA GLN A 49 -1.41 -10.87 -20.23
C GLN A 49 -2.70 -10.18 -19.77
N LEU A 50 -3.39 -9.48 -20.67
CA LEU A 50 -4.66 -8.78 -20.39
C LEU A 50 -5.72 -9.73 -19.79
N THR A 51 -5.89 -10.90 -20.39
CA THR A 51 -6.93 -11.83 -19.93
C THR A 51 -6.51 -12.62 -18.68
N ASN A 52 -5.23 -12.87 -18.46
CA ASN A 52 -4.75 -13.51 -17.23
C ASN A 52 -4.92 -12.58 -16.01
N HIS A 53 -4.73 -11.27 -16.19
CA HIS A 53 -5.01 -10.29 -15.13
C HIS A 53 -6.49 -10.27 -14.74
N ALA A 54 -7.42 -10.25 -15.72
CA ALA A 54 -8.85 -10.25 -15.43
C ALA A 54 -9.43 -11.60 -14.99
N THR A 55 -8.73 -12.73 -15.17
CA THR A 55 -9.20 -14.05 -14.69
C THR A 55 -8.56 -14.52 -13.39
N GLN A 56 -7.80 -13.67 -12.69
CA GLN A 56 -7.18 -14.00 -11.40
C GLN A 56 -7.72 -13.22 -10.20
N GLU A 57 -8.72 -12.34 -10.34
CA GLU A 57 -9.55 -11.98 -9.18
C GLU A 57 -10.49 -13.17 -8.89
N LYS A 58 -9.95 -14.23 -8.28
CA LYS A 58 -10.81 -15.25 -7.70
C LYS A 58 -11.69 -14.60 -6.65
N ASN A 59 -12.99 -14.87 -6.73
CA ASN A 59 -13.96 -14.36 -5.77
C ASN A 59 -13.58 -14.90 -4.38
N ALA A 60 -13.35 -14.01 -3.42
CA ALA A 60 -13.00 -14.40 -2.03
C ALA A 60 -14.03 -15.38 -1.42
N ARG A 61 -15.26 -15.41 -1.94
CA ARG A 61 -16.32 -16.35 -1.54
C ARG A 61 -16.04 -17.81 -1.92
N GLU A 62 -15.25 -18.05 -2.95
CA GLU A 62 -14.94 -19.38 -3.49
C GLU A 62 -13.54 -19.85 -3.09
N SER A 63 -12.76 -19.00 -2.42
CA SER A 63 -11.41 -19.33 -1.98
C SER A 63 -11.42 -20.25 -0.76
N ILE A 64 -10.52 -21.23 -0.77
CA ILE A 64 -10.34 -22.16 0.36
C ILE A 64 -9.52 -21.54 1.50
N HIS A 65 -8.79 -20.45 1.23
CA HIS A 65 -7.98 -19.68 2.18
C HIS A 65 -7.84 -18.23 1.67
N ILE A 66 -7.89 -17.26 2.58
CA ILE A 66 -7.69 -15.83 2.27
C ILE A 66 -6.41 -15.31 2.93
N HIS A 67 -5.59 -14.61 2.17
CA HIS A 67 -4.49 -13.80 2.68
C HIS A 67 -4.88 -12.33 2.69
N ILE A 68 -4.58 -11.61 3.77
CA ILE A 68 -4.81 -10.17 3.87
C ILE A 68 -3.47 -9.46 3.97
N ALA A 69 -3.29 -8.44 3.13
CA ALA A 69 -2.11 -7.58 3.06
C ALA A 69 -2.50 -6.10 3.15
N PHE A 70 -1.56 -5.25 3.54
CA PHE A 70 -1.78 -3.82 3.77
C PHE A 70 -1.05 -2.90 2.78
N ASP A 71 -0.58 -3.45 1.66
CA ASP A 71 -0.07 -2.68 0.53
C ASP A 71 -0.10 -3.53 -0.75
N ASP A 72 -0.04 -2.86 -1.90
CA ASP A 72 -0.09 -3.53 -3.21
C ASP A 72 1.17 -4.35 -3.52
N SER A 73 2.32 -3.99 -2.95
CA SER A 73 3.60 -4.68 -3.15
C SER A 73 3.56 -6.07 -2.49
N THR A 74 3.19 -6.12 -1.20
CA THR A 74 2.92 -7.34 -0.46
C THR A 74 1.87 -8.19 -1.17
N ALA A 75 0.76 -7.57 -1.60
CA ALA A 75 -0.30 -8.29 -2.28
C ALA A 75 0.16 -8.92 -3.60
N GLY A 76 0.94 -8.19 -4.39
CA GLY A 76 1.56 -8.66 -5.62
C GLY A 76 2.52 -9.83 -5.37
N CYS A 77 3.40 -9.69 -4.37
CA CYS A 77 4.33 -10.74 -3.96
C CYS A 77 3.60 -12.01 -3.50
N LEU A 78 2.56 -11.88 -2.68
CA LEU A 78 1.74 -13.02 -2.22
C LEU A 78 1.02 -13.71 -3.38
N LYS A 79 0.38 -12.95 -4.28
CA LYS A 79 -0.29 -13.52 -5.47
C LYS A 79 0.70 -14.30 -6.34
N TYR A 80 1.91 -13.76 -6.52
CA TYR A 80 2.96 -14.43 -7.27
C TYR A 80 3.45 -15.70 -6.56
N MET A 81 3.73 -15.60 -5.26
CA MET A 81 4.14 -16.72 -4.41
C MET A 81 3.13 -17.88 -4.45
N LEU A 82 1.83 -17.60 -4.21
CA LEU A 82 0.77 -18.61 -4.25
C LEU A 82 0.70 -19.33 -5.59
N LYS A 83 0.90 -18.59 -6.69
CA LYS A 83 0.96 -19.16 -8.04
C LYS A 83 2.15 -20.10 -8.22
N GLN A 84 3.32 -19.76 -7.69
CA GLN A 84 4.52 -20.62 -7.76
C GLN A 84 4.36 -21.89 -6.93
N GLU A 85 3.72 -21.79 -5.76
CA GLU A 85 3.46 -22.91 -4.86
C GLU A 85 2.27 -23.79 -5.30
N GLY A 86 1.61 -23.46 -6.42
CA GLY A 86 0.45 -24.20 -6.93
C GLY A 86 -0.82 -24.03 -6.09
N LEU A 87 -0.85 -23.07 -5.16
CA LEU A 87 -1.95 -22.74 -4.27
C LEU A 87 -2.99 -21.87 -4.97
N LEU A 88 -3.47 -22.35 -6.12
CA LEU A 88 -4.32 -21.56 -7.01
C LEU A 88 -5.72 -21.29 -6.42
N GLU A 89 -6.16 -22.07 -5.43
CA GLU A 89 -7.48 -21.95 -4.78
C GLU A 89 -7.52 -20.93 -3.63
N GLU A 90 -6.37 -20.37 -3.27
CA GLU A 90 -6.24 -19.31 -2.28
C GLU A 90 -6.33 -17.93 -2.96
N SER A 91 -6.74 -16.89 -2.23
CA SER A 91 -6.77 -15.53 -2.76
C SER A 91 -6.16 -14.52 -1.79
N VAL A 92 -5.83 -13.35 -2.34
CA VAL A 92 -5.22 -12.24 -1.61
C VAL A 92 -6.14 -11.03 -1.69
N VAL A 93 -6.53 -10.53 -0.52
CA VAL A 93 -7.26 -9.26 -0.33
C VAL A 93 -6.25 -8.23 0.16
N SER A 94 -6.22 -7.06 -0.48
CA SER A 94 -5.28 -6.00 -0.12
C SER A 94 -6.00 -4.70 0.22
N PHE A 95 -5.49 -4.08 1.27
CA PHE A 95 -5.74 -2.68 1.58
C PHE A 95 -4.55 -1.90 1.03
N SER A 96 -4.76 -1.09 -0.02
CA SER A 96 -3.70 -0.27 -0.62
C SER A 96 -3.51 1.07 0.12
N GLU A 97 -4.09 1.22 1.31
CA GLU A 97 -4.24 2.49 2.01
C GLU A 97 -3.26 2.67 3.18
N PHE A 98 -2.70 3.86 3.34
CA PHE A 98 -1.82 4.18 4.48
C PHE A 98 -2.57 4.35 5.81
N PHE A 99 -2.71 3.29 6.61
CA PHE A 99 -3.34 3.37 7.94
C PHE A 99 -2.58 4.23 8.96
N SER A 100 -1.27 4.43 8.76
CA SER A 100 -0.42 5.28 9.61
C SER A 100 -0.72 6.78 9.46
N ILE A 101 -1.37 7.22 8.39
CA ILE A 101 -1.64 8.64 8.11
C ILE A 101 -3.13 8.92 7.89
N GLY A 102 -3.55 10.17 8.08
CA GLY A 102 -4.92 10.65 7.90
C GLY A 102 -5.89 10.19 9.00
N PRO A 103 -7.13 10.70 9.03
CA PRO A 103 -8.11 10.32 10.04
C PRO A 103 -8.51 8.85 9.90
N ILE A 104 -8.61 8.13 11.01
CA ILE A 104 -9.17 6.76 11.06
C ILE A 104 -10.44 6.69 11.92
N HIS A 105 -10.96 7.85 12.33
CA HIS A 105 -12.18 7.95 13.10
C HIS A 105 -13.37 7.43 12.30
N GLN A 106 -14.12 6.50 12.91
CA GLN A 106 -15.33 5.91 12.32
C GLN A 106 -15.13 5.33 10.90
N LEU A 107 -13.97 4.75 10.55
CA LEU A 107 -13.75 4.18 9.20
C LEU A 107 -14.68 3.03 8.80
N HIS A 108 -15.40 2.45 9.75
CA HIS A 108 -16.45 1.46 9.47
C HIS A 108 -17.77 2.10 8.98
N THR A 109 -17.88 3.43 9.00
CA THR A 109 -19.06 4.20 8.57
C THR A 109 -18.79 4.92 7.25
N ASN A 110 -19.86 5.27 6.52
CA ASN A 110 -19.71 6.04 5.28
C ASN A 110 -19.18 7.45 5.57
N GLU A 111 -19.60 8.05 6.68
CA GLU A 111 -19.24 9.39 7.11
C GLU A 111 -17.73 9.49 7.39
N GLY A 112 -17.18 8.54 8.17
CA GLY A 112 -15.75 8.47 8.45
C GLY A 112 -14.90 8.22 7.20
N GLN A 113 -15.38 7.38 6.29
CA GLN A 113 -14.70 7.10 5.01
C GLN A 113 -14.67 8.33 4.09
N LEU A 114 -15.77 9.09 4.03
CA LEU A 114 -15.83 10.36 3.28
C LEU A 114 -14.91 11.41 3.90
N ALA A 115 -14.95 11.58 5.23
CA ALA A 115 -14.05 12.50 5.92
C ALA A 115 -12.57 12.16 5.68
N ARG A 116 -12.23 10.87 5.64
CA ARG A 116 -10.88 10.43 5.27
C ARG A 116 -10.54 10.75 3.81
N LYS A 117 -11.43 10.46 2.86
CA LYS A 117 -11.23 10.83 1.45
C LYS A 117 -10.96 12.33 1.31
N GLU A 118 -11.78 13.16 1.94
CA GLU A 118 -11.62 14.62 1.92
C GLU A 118 -10.26 15.04 2.49
N TRP A 119 -9.83 14.44 3.60
CA TRP A 119 -8.50 14.73 4.15
C TRP A 119 -7.38 14.33 3.17
N LEU A 120 -7.47 13.15 2.55
CA LEU A 120 -6.47 12.67 1.59
C LEU A 120 -6.36 13.61 0.38
N VAL A 121 -7.50 13.93 -0.25
CA VAL A 121 -7.56 14.84 -1.43
C VAL A 121 -7.04 16.25 -1.09
N ASN A 122 -7.35 16.77 0.09
CA ASN A 122 -6.96 18.14 0.44
C ASN A 122 -5.51 18.29 0.90
N ASN A 123 -4.85 17.20 1.33
CA ASN A 123 -3.55 17.27 1.98
C ASN A 123 -2.45 16.52 1.23
N LEU A 124 -2.79 15.41 0.57
CA LEU A 124 -1.81 14.59 -0.13
C LEU A 124 -1.84 14.85 -1.62
N THR A 125 -0.68 14.75 -2.26
CA THR A 125 -0.55 14.79 -3.71
C THR A 125 -0.42 13.36 -4.23
N ALA A 126 -1.26 12.98 -5.18
CA ALA A 126 -1.13 11.70 -5.88
C ALA A 126 -1.02 11.89 -7.39
N TYR A 127 -0.42 10.90 -8.04
CA TYR A 127 -0.50 10.75 -9.49
C TYR A 127 -1.92 10.38 -9.90
N ASP A 128 -2.32 10.82 -11.11
CA ASP A 128 -3.54 10.40 -11.80
C ASP A 128 -4.84 10.53 -10.99
N SER A 129 -4.89 11.49 -10.05
CA SER A 129 -6.07 11.75 -9.20
C SER A 129 -6.54 10.54 -8.37
N TYR A 130 -5.60 9.70 -7.93
CA TYR A 130 -5.91 8.46 -7.17
C TYR A 130 -6.81 8.69 -5.95
N PHE A 131 -6.56 9.75 -5.15
CA PHE A 131 -7.36 10.00 -3.94
C PHE A 131 -8.78 10.48 -4.26
N GLU A 132 -8.93 11.17 -5.39
CA GLU A 132 -10.17 11.71 -5.90
C GLU A 132 -11.06 10.62 -6.49
N ASP A 133 -10.49 9.75 -7.32
CA ASP A 133 -11.27 8.86 -8.18
C ASP A 133 -11.26 7.40 -7.70
N GLU A 134 -10.13 6.92 -7.19
CA GLU A 134 -9.93 5.48 -6.97
C GLU A 134 -9.96 5.05 -5.51
N TYR A 135 -9.45 5.87 -4.60
CA TYR A 135 -9.27 5.51 -3.19
C TYR A 135 -10.56 4.99 -2.53
N LEU A 136 -11.63 5.78 -2.53
CA LEU A 136 -12.84 5.45 -1.78
C LEU A 136 -13.61 4.25 -2.39
N PRO A 137 -13.81 4.16 -3.72
CA PRO A 137 -14.39 2.98 -4.33
C PRO A 137 -13.60 1.70 -4.04
N ARG A 138 -12.26 1.75 -4.11
CA ARG A 138 -11.39 0.61 -3.79
C ARG A 138 -11.54 0.20 -2.32
N PHE A 139 -11.45 1.15 -1.38
CA PHE A 139 -11.59 0.88 0.05
C PHE A 139 -12.94 0.23 0.38
N LYS A 140 -14.04 0.76 -0.17
CA LYS A 140 -15.38 0.18 0.02
C LYS A 140 -15.47 -1.24 -0.55
N LYS A 141 -14.99 -1.46 -1.77
CA LYS A 141 -14.93 -2.80 -2.39
C LYS A 141 -14.16 -3.77 -1.50
N THR A 142 -13.01 -3.38 -0.96
CA THR A 142 -12.21 -4.24 -0.08
C THR A 142 -12.95 -4.59 1.22
N VAL A 143 -13.61 -3.62 1.86
CA VAL A 143 -14.43 -3.87 3.06
C VAL A 143 -15.60 -4.81 2.77
N GLU A 144 -16.29 -4.62 1.64
CA GLU A 144 -17.37 -5.51 1.19
C GLU A 144 -16.86 -6.95 0.95
N VAL A 145 -15.68 -7.08 0.33
CA VAL A 145 -15.02 -8.36 0.13
C VAL A 145 -14.75 -9.03 1.47
N LEU A 146 -14.17 -8.31 2.46
CA LEU A 146 -13.93 -8.86 3.81
C LEU A 146 -15.19 -9.39 4.48
N HIS A 147 -16.29 -8.62 4.43
CA HIS A 147 -17.56 -9.03 5.04
C HIS A 147 -18.17 -10.24 4.33
N SER A 148 -17.88 -10.42 3.04
CA SER A 148 -18.39 -11.53 2.24
C SER A 148 -17.63 -12.86 2.40
N ILE A 149 -16.46 -12.86 3.06
CA ILE A 149 -15.70 -14.09 3.33
C ILE A 149 -16.57 -15.03 4.20
N PRO A 150 -16.73 -16.31 3.85
CA PRO A 150 -17.43 -17.30 4.68
C PRO A 150 -16.78 -17.46 6.07
N ASN A 151 -17.55 -17.84 7.09
CA ASN A 151 -17.03 -17.88 8.48
C ASN A 151 -15.98 -18.98 8.71
N GLU A 152 -16.03 -20.02 7.90
CA GLU A 152 -15.25 -21.23 7.97
C GLU A 152 -13.96 -21.11 7.16
N THR A 153 -13.89 -20.15 6.23
CA THR A 153 -12.70 -19.89 5.41
C THR A 153 -11.56 -19.40 6.30
N PRO A 154 -10.41 -20.10 6.32
CA PRO A 154 -9.22 -19.63 7.02
C PRO A 154 -8.69 -18.32 6.45
N ILE A 155 -8.20 -17.46 7.35
CA ILE A 155 -7.66 -16.14 7.03
C ILE A 155 -6.26 -16.02 7.63
N THR A 156 -5.28 -15.70 6.80
CA THR A 156 -3.92 -15.31 7.23
C THR A 156 -3.71 -13.82 6.97
N ILE A 157 -3.46 -13.05 8.03
CA ILE A 157 -3.13 -11.63 7.93
C ILE A 157 -1.62 -11.47 8.01
N TRP A 158 -1.01 -10.79 7.06
CA TRP A 158 0.43 -10.54 7.04
C TRP A 158 0.72 -9.16 7.63
N LYS A 159 1.63 -9.09 8.59
CA LYS A 159 2.00 -7.83 9.23
C LYS A 159 3.47 -7.78 9.64
N ALA A 160 4.11 -6.64 9.48
CA ALA A 160 5.41 -6.29 10.03
C ALA A 160 5.26 -5.40 11.28
N GLU A 161 6.38 -5.13 11.94
CA GLU A 161 6.49 -4.23 13.10
C GLU A 161 6.54 -2.75 12.66
N ASN A 162 5.45 -2.28 12.07
CA ASN A 162 5.25 -0.88 11.72
C ASN A 162 3.81 -0.43 11.99
N ALA A 163 3.61 0.88 12.14
CA ALA A 163 2.31 1.45 12.49
C ALA A 163 1.25 1.20 11.42
N HIS A 164 1.63 1.23 10.14
CA HIS A 164 0.70 1.07 9.04
C HIS A 164 0.07 -0.34 9.03
N GLU A 165 0.87 -1.39 9.10
CA GLU A 165 0.41 -2.77 9.06
C GLU A 165 -0.27 -3.17 10.37
N HIS A 166 0.19 -2.66 11.52
CA HIS A 166 -0.43 -2.97 12.81
C HIS A 166 -1.79 -2.29 13.00
N VAL A 167 -1.94 -1.03 12.58
CA VAL A 167 -3.25 -0.36 12.58
C VAL A 167 -4.19 -1.03 11.58
N GLY A 168 -3.68 -1.41 10.41
CA GLY A 168 -4.44 -2.18 9.41
C GLY A 168 -4.94 -3.52 9.96
N LEU A 169 -4.08 -4.28 10.64
CA LEU A 169 -4.46 -5.53 11.32
C LEU A 169 -5.59 -5.29 12.32
N SER A 170 -5.45 -4.27 13.18
CA SER A 170 -6.45 -3.95 14.20
C SER A 170 -7.80 -3.59 13.57
N PHE A 171 -7.79 -2.78 12.50
CA PHE A 171 -8.98 -2.46 11.72
C PHE A 171 -9.64 -3.70 11.14
N VAL A 172 -8.88 -4.55 10.46
CA VAL A 172 -9.38 -5.77 9.81
C VAL A 172 -9.98 -6.73 10.84
N ILE A 173 -9.32 -6.96 11.97
CA ILE A 173 -9.86 -7.80 13.04
C ILE A 173 -11.23 -7.28 13.52
N ALA A 174 -11.37 -5.97 13.71
CA ALA A 174 -12.65 -5.36 14.06
C ALA A 174 -13.73 -5.52 12.98
N GLN A 175 -13.36 -5.62 11.70
CA GLN A 175 -14.30 -5.87 10.60
C GLN A 175 -14.69 -7.35 10.46
N LEU A 176 -13.83 -8.28 10.87
CA LEU A 176 -14.06 -9.72 10.67
C LEU A 176 -15.03 -10.35 11.69
N LYS A 177 -15.46 -9.62 12.72
CA LYS A 177 -16.55 -9.98 13.67
C LYS A 177 -16.59 -11.46 14.08
N ASP A 178 -17.52 -12.24 13.54
CA ASP A 178 -17.77 -13.63 14.00
C ASP A 178 -16.78 -14.67 13.43
N LYS A 179 -15.87 -14.28 12.54
CA LYS A 179 -14.92 -15.19 11.88
C LYS A 179 -13.83 -15.64 12.84
N LYS A 180 -13.71 -16.95 13.09
CA LYS A 180 -12.80 -17.49 14.11
C LYS A 180 -11.48 -18.03 13.55
N ASN A 181 -11.45 -18.42 12.28
CA ASN A 181 -10.30 -19.08 11.65
C ASN A 181 -9.25 -18.07 11.18
N ILE A 182 -8.84 -17.15 12.06
CA ILE A 182 -7.91 -16.07 11.75
C ILE A 182 -6.56 -16.36 12.39
N ARG A 183 -5.48 -16.23 11.64
CA ARG A 183 -4.10 -16.19 12.14
C ARG A 183 -3.40 -14.96 11.56
N PHE A 184 -2.34 -14.50 12.21
CA PHE A 184 -1.44 -13.53 11.60
C PHE A 184 -0.01 -14.08 11.57
N ILE A 185 0.78 -13.57 10.63
CA ILE A 185 2.21 -13.84 10.52
C ILE A 185 2.92 -12.51 10.76
N ASN A 186 3.76 -12.46 11.80
CA ASN A 186 4.67 -11.34 12.02
C ASN A 186 5.90 -11.52 11.13
N THR A 187 5.98 -10.75 10.05
CA THR A 187 7.04 -10.87 9.04
C THR A 187 8.37 -10.28 9.53
N SER A 188 8.36 -9.33 10.47
CA SER A 188 9.58 -8.81 11.10
C SER A 188 10.24 -9.89 11.98
N GLU A 189 9.45 -10.56 12.83
CA GLU A 189 9.92 -11.70 13.64
C GLU A 189 10.38 -12.86 12.73
N ALA A 190 9.56 -13.24 11.75
CA ALA A 190 9.86 -14.32 10.82
C ALA A 190 11.13 -14.06 10.00
N SER A 191 11.40 -12.81 9.63
CA SER A 191 12.61 -12.43 8.90
C SER A 191 13.88 -12.67 9.73
N LYS A 192 13.83 -12.42 11.04
CA LYS A 192 14.93 -12.69 11.96
C LYS A 192 15.08 -14.19 12.22
N GLU A 193 13.97 -14.87 12.48
CA GLU A 193 13.99 -16.24 12.98
C GLU A 193 14.14 -17.29 11.87
N ILE A 194 13.50 -17.11 10.73
CA ILE A 194 13.45 -18.07 9.63
C ILE A 194 14.45 -17.69 8.55
N LEU A 195 14.40 -16.43 8.09
CA LEU A 195 15.25 -15.97 6.98
C LEU A 195 16.66 -15.60 7.42
N LYS A 196 16.88 -15.42 8.73
CA LYS A 196 18.16 -15.01 9.33
C LYS A 196 18.72 -13.73 8.70
N LEU A 197 17.84 -12.77 8.40
CA LEU A 197 18.28 -11.46 7.90
C LEU A 197 19.07 -10.72 8.99
N GLU A 198 20.14 -10.04 8.57
CA GLU A 198 21.00 -9.23 9.45
C GLU A 198 20.49 -7.80 9.63
N TYR A 199 19.35 -7.46 9.02
CA TYR A 199 18.71 -6.15 9.07
C TYR A 199 17.21 -6.29 9.34
N ASP A 200 16.62 -5.23 9.88
CA ASP A 200 15.18 -5.12 10.09
C ASP A 200 14.48 -4.69 8.79
N ILE A 201 13.41 -5.40 8.42
CA ILE A 201 12.52 -4.96 7.35
C ILE A 201 11.62 -3.82 7.85
N ARG A 202 11.33 -2.82 7.00
CA ARG A 202 10.39 -1.74 7.36
C ARG A 202 8.93 -2.15 7.22
N GLY A 203 8.66 -3.07 6.31
CA GLY A 203 7.32 -3.56 6.02
C GLY A 203 7.36 -4.89 5.28
N THR A 204 6.23 -5.59 5.24
CA THR A 204 6.13 -6.89 4.57
C THR A 204 6.48 -6.80 3.08
N GLY A 205 6.20 -5.65 2.45
CA GLY A 205 6.46 -5.41 1.03
C GLY A 205 7.94 -5.40 0.64
N GLU A 206 8.87 -5.40 1.60
CA GLU A 206 10.31 -5.55 1.35
C GLU A 206 10.74 -7.01 1.13
N LEU A 207 9.87 -7.97 1.43
CA LEU A 207 10.16 -9.39 1.26
C LEU A 207 9.86 -9.89 -0.15
N ALA A 208 10.79 -10.65 -0.71
CA ALA A 208 10.61 -11.33 -1.98
C ALA A 208 9.59 -12.48 -1.86
N PRO A 209 8.92 -12.87 -2.98
CA PRO A 209 7.96 -13.97 -2.97
C PRO A 209 8.52 -15.29 -2.41
N GLU A 210 9.80 -15.60 -2.68
CA GLU A 210 10.47 -16.80 -2.20
C GLU A 210 10.64 -16.79 -0.68
N SER A 211 10.93 -15.62 -0.11
CA SER A 211 11.00 -15.42 1.35
C SER A 211 9.64 -15.61 2.00
N LEU A 212 8.58 -15.06 1.41
CA LEU A 212 7.21 -15.26 1.88
C LEU A 212 6.79 -16.74 1.83
N ALA A 213 7.20 -17.49 0.80
CA ALA A 213 6.92 -18.93 0.70
C ALA A 213 7.56 -19.73 1.84
N LEU A 214 8.82 -19.42 2.19
CA LEU A 214 9.53 -20.06 3.30
C LEU A 214 8.86 -19.77 4.65
N ILE A 215 8.44 -18.53 4.84
CA ILE A 215 7.68 -18.09 6.02
C ILE A 215 6.34 -18.85 6.08
N GLN A 216 5.55 -18.86 5.01
CA GLN A 216 4.25 -19.55 4.97
C GLN A 216 4.36 -21.03 5.33
N LYS A 217 5.37 -21.72 4.78
CA LYS A 217 5.62 -23.15 5.05
C LYS A 217 5.95 -23.42 6.52
N SER A 218 6.66 -22.50 7.16
CA SER A 218 7.06 -22.60 8.57
C SER A 218 5.91 -22.33 9.54
N PHE A 219 4.84 -21.66 9.06
CA PHE A 219 3.70 -21.23 9.87
C PHE A 219 2.36 -21.86 9.45
N VAL A 220 2.39 -22.90 8.60
CA VAL A 220 1.17 -23.60 8.13
C VAL A 220 0.36 -24.18 9.30
N GLU A 221 1.02 -24.56 10.40
CA GLU A 221 0.41 -25.13 11.60
C GLU A 221 0.21 -24.13 12.75
N LEU A 222 0.37 -22.81 12.51
CA LEU A 222 0.10 -21.83 13.57
C LEU A 222 -1.35 -21.95 14.06
N PRO A 223 -1.57 -21.94 15.39
CA PRO A 223 -2.90 -21.88 15.92
C PRO A 223 -3.60 -20.59 15.47
N TYR A 224 -4.92 -20.66 15.33
CA TYR A 224 -5.72 -19.46 15.17
C TYR A 224 -5.61 -18.57 16.42
N LEU A 225 -5.92 -17.29 16.23
CA LEU A 225 -5.97 -16.30 17.30
C LEU A 225 -6.83 -16.79 18.45
N THR A 226 -6.30 -16.65 19.67
CA THR A 226 -7.10 -16.86 20.88
C THR A 226 -8.12 -15.74 21.03
N VAL A 227 -9.15 -15.97 21.84
CA VAL A 227 -10.17 -14.96 22.12
C VAL A 227 -9.54 -13.74 22.78
N GLU A 228 -8.57 -13.94 23.68
CA GLU A 228 -7.86 -12.87 24.38
C GLU A 228 -7.05 -12.01 23.40
N LYS A 229 -6.30 -12.64 22.48
CA LYS A 229 -5.49 -11.90 21.51
C LYS A 229 -6.36 -11.15 20.50
N ARG A 230 -7.49 -11.74 20.12
CA ARG A 230 -8.50 -11.07 19.29
C ARG A 230 -9.05 -9.83 19.99
N MET A 231 -9.51 -9.98 21.24
CA MET A 231 -10.05 -8.88 22.04
C MET A 231 -9.03 -7.74 22.22
N GLN A 232 -7.74 -8.07 22.34
CA GLN A 232 -6.67 -7.08 22.38
C GLN A 232 -6.68 -6.19 21.12
N PHE A 233 -6.66 -6.79 19.92
CA PHE A 233 -6.68 -6.01 18.67
C PHE A 233 -7.99 -5.22 18.47
N GLU A 234 -9.13 -5.77 18.87
CA GLU A 234 -10.41 -5.06 18.83
C GLU A 234 -10.41 -3.85 19.77
N HIS A 235 -9.82 -3.97 20.96
CA HIS A 235 -9.68 -2.86 21.90
C HIS A 235 -8.68 -1.81 21.43
N GLU A 236 -7.55 -2.24 20.88
CA GLU A 236 -6.57 -1.35 20.23
C GLU A 236 -7.23 -0.54 19.12
N TRP A 237 -8.03 -1.18 18.25
CA TRP A 237 -8.80 -0.48 17.22
C TRP A 237 -9.83 0.51 17.81
N ASP A 238 -10.57 0.15 18.86
CA ASP A 238 -11.52 1.05 19.52
C ASP A 238 -10.83 2.29 20.09
N SER A 239 -9.62 2.13 20.66
CA SER A 239 -8.79 3.24 21.14
C SER A 239 -8.27 4.11 19.99
N LEU A 240 -7.63 3.50 18.99
CA LEU A 240 -7.04 4.18 17.84
C LEU A 240 -8.10 4.92 17.00
N SER A 241 -9.28 4.33 16.83
CA SER A 241 -10.37 4.95 16.08
C SER A 241 -11.04 6.12 16.82
N LYS A 242 -10.76 6.34 18.10
CA LYS A 242 -11.21 7.52 18.85
C LYS A 242 -10.19 8.67 18.84
N SER A 243 -8.94 8.37 18.45
CA SER A 243 -7.89 9.39 18.29
C SER A 243 -8.24 10.36 17.16
N THR A 244 -7.96 11.64 17.40
CA THR A 244 -8.16 12.73 16.43
C THR A 244 -6.89 13.06 15.64
N GLU A 245 -5.76 12.52 16.07
CA GLU A 245 -4.46 12.67 15.43
C GLU A 245 -4.43 12.01 14.05
N PHE A 246 -3.71 12.66 13.12
CA PHE A 246 -3.59 12.21 11.73
C PHE A 246 -2.32 11.42 11.44
N LEU A 247 -1.45 11.20 12.43
CA LEU A 247 -0.23 10.43 12.27
C LEU A 247 -0.11 9.40 13.40
N ARG A 248 0.28 8.19 13.03
CA ARG A 248 0.66 7.14 13.98
C ARG A 248 2.07 6.65 13.71
N VAL A 249 2.83 6.47 14.78
CA VAL A 249 4.20 5.96 14.76
C VAL A 249 4.29 4.67 15.59
N TRP A 250 5.25 3.82 15.24
CA TRP A 250 5.55 2.57 15.92
C TRP A 250 6.77 2.75 16.80
N THR A 251 6.59 2.68 18.11
CA THR A 251 7.68 2.79 19.10
C THR A 251 7.41 1.84 20.24
N ASP A 252 8.44 1.22 20.81
CA ASP A 252 8.32 0.28 21.94
C ASP A 252 7.31 -0.86 21.72
N ASN A 253 7.19 -1.34 20.47
CA ASN A 253 6.23 -2.35 20.03
C ASN A 253 4.75 -1.95 20.16
N GLU A 254 4.48 -0.65 20.25
CA GLU A 254 3.13 -0.09 20.32
C GLU A 254 2.91 1.01 19.27
N VAL A 255 1.65 1.24 18.93
CA VAL A 255 1.24 2.33 18.05
C VAL A 255 0.90 3.56 18.87
N HIS A 256 1.56 4.68 18.58
CA HIS A 256 1.27 5.97 19.22
C HIS A 256 0.72 6.95 18.21
N SER A 257 -0.44 7.52 18.53
CA SER A 257 -1.00 8.68 17.83
C SER A 257 -0.21 9.94 18.19
N VAL A 258 0.30 10.65 17.19
CA VAL A 258 1.13 11.85 17.35
C VAL A 258 0.63 12.98 16.45
N GLN A 259 1.06 14.21 16.73
CA GLN A 259 0.74 15.35 15.88
C GLN A 259 1.36 15.18 14.48
N GLU A 260 0.69 15.71 13.46
CA GLU A 260 1.16 15.58 12.06
C GLU A 260 2.52 16.25 11.81
N ASP A 261 2.91 17.20 12.65
CA ASP A 261 4.21 17.89 12.59
C ASP A 261 5.34 17.14 13.28
N TYR A 262 5.13 15.90 13.73
CA TYR A 262 6.13 15.07 14.40
C TYR A 262 7.47 15.00 13.65
N PHE A 263 7.43 14.94 12.31
CA PHE A 263 8.61 14.88 11.46
C PHE A 263 9.09 16.24 10.93
N ASP A 264 8.44 17.36 11.27
CA ASP A 264 8.77 18.68 10.72
C ASP A 264 10.24 19.05 11.02
N GLN A 265 10.68 18.86 12.27
CA GLN A 265 12.07 19.14 12.67
C GLN A 265 13.06 18.21 11.97
N PHE A 266 12.73 16.93 11.84
CA PHE A 266 13.54 15.95 11.12
C PHE A 266 13.71 16.32 9.63
N ILE A 267 12.62 16.74 8.97
CA ILE A 267 12.67 17.21 7.56
C ILE A 267 13.58 18.43 7.42
N ILE A 268 13.55 19.37 8.38
CA ILE A 268 14.45 20.54 8.39
C ILE A 268 15.91 20.11 8.52
N GLU A 269 16.20 19.10 9.33
CA GLU A 269 17.56 18.56 9.50
C GLU A 269 18.06 17.84 8.24
N CYS A 270 17.22 17.00 7.62
CA CYS A 270 17.52 16.40 6.32
C CYS A 270 17.73 17.46 5.23
N ALA A 271 16.94 18.54 5.23
CA ALA A 271 17.13 19.65 4.29
C ALA A 271 18.50 20.32 4.46
N LYS A 272 18.97 20.50 5.70
CA LYS A 272 20.33 21.01 5.98
C LYS A 272 21.41 20.03 5.54
N SER A 273 21.25 18.72 5.79
CA SER A 273 22.28 17.72 5.43
C SER A 273 22.56 17.70 3.94
N VAL A 274 21.54 17.95 3.11
CA VAL A 274 21.67 18.01 1.65
C VAL A 274 22.02 19.40 1.09
N GLY A 275 22.15 20.43 1.95
CA GLY A 275 22.56 21.78 1.55
C GLY A 275 21.43 22.74 1.16
N ALA A 276 20.17 22.43 1.51
CA ALA A 276 19.03 23.30 1.22
C ALA A 276 19.01 24.59 2.07
N ASP A 277 19.97 24.80 2.99
CA ASP A 277 20.19 26.07 3.69
C ASP A 277 21.05 27.06 2.88
N GLN A 278 21.77 26.57 1.86
CA GLN A 278 22.68 27.36 1.05
C GLN A 278 22.04 27.78 -0.28
N GLU A 279 21.35 26.85 -0.96
CA GLU A 279 20.74 27.08 -2.27
C GLU A 279 19.38 26.39 -2.42
N PHE A 280 18.66 26.71 -3.50
CA PHE A 280 17.40 26.06 -3.82
C PHE A 280 17.66 24.66 -4.37
N LEU A 281 17.11 23.65 -3.71
CA LEU A 281 17.19 22.25 -4.13
C LEU A 281 15.83 21.73 -4.54
N LYS A 282 15.80 20.83 -5.53
CA LYS A 282 14.56 20.17 -5.94
C LYS A 282 13.96 19.43 -4.75
N ALA A 283 12.64 19.60 -4.52
CA ALA A 283 11.96 19.00 -3.37
C ALA A 283 12.19 17.48 -3.20
N PRO A 284 12.25 16.66 -4.28
CA PRO A 284 12.55 15.24 -4.18
C PRO A 284 13.91 14.91 -3.56
N ILE A 285 14.89 15.83 -3.59
CA ILE A 285 16.19 15.62 -2.93
C ILE A 285 16.01 15.65 -1.41
N VAL A 286 15.31 16.65 -0.90
CA VAL A 286 15.01 16.78 0.55
C VAL A 286 14.10 15.64 1.02
N ILE A 287 13.04 15.34 0.24
CA ILE A 287 12.11 14.26 0.55
C ILE A 287 12.81 12.90 0.50
N GLY A 288 13.68 12.66 -0.50
CA GLY A 288 14.43 11.42 -0.63
C GLY A 288 15.40 11.17 0.51
N GLU A 289 16.09 12.21 0.98
CA GLU A 289 16.92 12.14 2.19
C GLU A 289 16.09 11.75 3.42
N ALA A 290 14.97 12.46 3.63
CA ALA A 290 14.06 12.16 4.73
C ALA A 290 13.49 10.74 4.64
N LEU A 291 13.09 10.28 3.45
CA LEU A 291 12.56 8.93 3.21
C LEU A 291 13.61 7.84 3.47
N GLY A 292 14.87 8.10 3.10
CA GLY A 292 15.98 7.18 3.34
C GLY A 292 16.29 7.01 4.81
N LEU A 293 16.18 8.09 5.60
CA LEU A 293 16.58 8.12 7.01
C LEU A 293 15.42 7.93 8.00
N VAL A 294 14.17 8.14 7.59
CA VAL A 294 13.02 8.00 8.47
C VAL A 294 12.85 6.52 8.88
N GLU A 295 12.73 6.29 10.18
CA GLU A 295 12.54 4.94 10.74
C GLU A 295 11.10 4.42 10.56
N GLN A 296 10.16 5.32 10.28
CA GLN A 296 8.72 5.04 10.21
C GLN A 296 8.24 4.92 8.76
N LEU A 297 7.35 3.94 8.51
CA LEU A 297 6.73 3.72 7.20
C LEU A 297 5.59 4.73 6.94
N VAL A 298 5.97 5.97 6.58
CA VAL A 298 5.04 7.08 6.29
C VAL A 298 4.91 7.42 4.81
N GLY A 299 5.89 7.05 3.99
CA GLY A 299 5.90 7.29 2.55
C GLY A 299 6.31 8.71 2.14
N ASP A 300 6.70 8.87 0.88
CA ASP A 300 7.14 10.13 0.28
C ASP A 300 5.99 11.14 0.15
N THR A 301 4.78 10.69 -0.17
CA THR A 301 3.58 11.53 -0.25
C THR A 301 3.30 12.27 1.06
N PHE A 302 3.47 11.62 2.20
CA PHE A 302 3.28 12.26 3.51
C PHE A 302 4.42 13.25 3.82
N LEU A 303 5.67 12.90 3.50
CA LEU A 303 6.81 13.81 3.67
C LEU A 303 6.69 15.05 2.78
N GLU A 304 6.18 14.91 1.55
CA GLU A 304 5.85 16.04 0.68
C GLU A 304 4.77 16.93 1.29
N TYR A 305 3.69 16.32 1.83
CA TYR A 305 2.65 17.07 2.54
C TYR A 305 3.26 17.91 3.66
N ARG A 306 4.12 17.32 4.51
CA ARG A 306 4.78 18.06 5.59
C ARG A 306 5.69 19.17 5.09
N LEU A 307 6.46 18.92 4.03
CA LEU A 307 7.29 19.96 3.40
C LEU A 307 6.43 21.13 2.90
N LYS A 308 5.28 20.87 2.26
CA LYS A 308 4.32 21.91 1.85
C LYS A 308 3.76 22.69 3.03
N GLN A 309 3.50 22.04 4.18
CA GLN A 309 3.08 22.74 5.40
C GLN A 309 4.20 23.62 5.96
N LEU A 310 5.46 23.18 5.91
CA LEU A 310 6.61 23.99 6.32
C LEU A 310 6.83 25.21 5.41
N ILE A 311 6.53 25.10 4.12
CA ILE A 311 6.48 26.24 3.19
C ILE A 311 5.38 27.22 3.62
N LYS A 312 4.16 26.73 3.92
CA LYS A 312 3.04 27.57 4.39
C LYS A 312 3.36 28.29 5.71
N LYS A 313 4.13 27.65 6.60
CA LYS A 313 4.65 28.23 7.85
C LYS A 313 5.84 29.17 7.64
N GLU A 314 6.23 29.42 6.38
CA GLU A 314 7.38 30.24 5.98
C GLU A 314 8.75 29.77 6.52
N VAL A 315 8.87 28.49 6.87
CA VAL A 315 10.16 27.86 7.25
C VAL A 315 11.04 27.63 6.02
N PHE A 316 10.41 27.34 4.88
CA PHE A 316 11.07 27.21 3.59
C PHE A 316 10.58 28.30 2.62
N GLU A 317 11.50 28.84 1.85
CA GLU A 317 11.22 29.52 0.60
C GLU A 317 11.05 28.47 -0.52
N PHE A 318 10.23 28.75 -1.52
CA PHE A 318 10.06 27.86 -2.68
C PHE A 318 10.02 28.62 -4.01
N VAL A 319 10.39 27.93 -5.08
CA VAL A 319 10.25 28.38 -6.46
C VAL A 319 9.64 27.27 -7.32
N GLY A 320 8.78 27.62 -8.27
CA GLY A 320 8.08 26.68 -9.15
C GLY A 320 6.62 26.45 -8.76
N SER A 321 6.08 25.28 -9.11
CA SER A 321 4.67 24.89 -8.86
C SER A 321 4.60 23.88 -7.72
N LEU A 322 3.72 24.11 -6.73
CA LEU A 322 3.47 23.17 -5.62
C LEU A 322 2.50 22.03 -5.98
N GLU A 323 2.19 21.84 -7.26
CA GLU A 323 1.34 20.73 -7.72
C GLU A 323 1.97 19.37 -7.36
N GLU A 324 3.24 19.15 -7.69
CA GLU A 324 3.97 17.91 -7.37
C GLU A 324 5.43 18.19 -7.00
N MET A 325 6.04 17.33 -6.18
CA MET A 325 7.41 17.49 -5.69
C MET A 325 8.44 17.79 -6.79
N ARG A 326 8.34 17.16 -7.96
CA ARG A 326 9.28 17.37 -9.08
C ARG A 326 9.24 18.80 -9.66
N PHE A 327 8.13 19.53 -9.47
CA PHE A 327 7.89 20.83 -10.07
C PHE A 327 8.32 22.04 -9.23
N TYR A 328 8.77 21.84 -7.99
CA TYR A 328 9.30 22.93 -7.18
C TYR A 328 10.66 22.62 -6.55
N SER A 329 11.35 23.69 -6.19
CA SER A 329 12.56 23.65 -5.40
C SER A 329 12.34 24.43 -4.11
N VAL A 330 13.00 24.01 -3.04
CA VAL A 330 12.90 24.59 -1.71
C VAL A 330 14.27 25.03 -1.20
N LYS A 331 14.26 26.02 -0.32
CA LYS A 331 15.42 26.47 0.45
C LYS A 331 14.97 26.84 1.85
N LEU A 332 15.75 26.49 2.88
CA LEU A 332 15.48 26.95 4.25
C LEU A 332 15.60 28.47 4.34
N ARG A 333 14.60 29.09 4.95
CA ARG A 333 14.62 30.52 5.22
C ARG A 333 15.63 30.81 6.34
N LYS A 334 16.39 31.90 6.19
CA LYS A 334 17.41 32.31 7.16
C LYS A 334 16.83 32.89 8.44
#